data_AF-A0A7W5TFU1-F1
#
_entry.id   AF-A0A7W5TFU1-F1
#
_cell.length_a   1.000
_cell.length_b   1.000
_cell.length_c   1.000
_cell.angle_alpha   90.00
_cell.angle_beta   90.00
_cell.angle_gamma   90.00
#
_symmetry.space_group_name_H-M   'P 1'
#
loop_
_entity.id
_entity.type
_entity.pdbx_description
1 polymer ?
#
loop_
_entity_poly.entity_id
_entity_poly.type
_entity_poly.pdbx_seq_one_letter_code
_entity_poly.pdbx_strand_id
1 'polypeptide(L)' 'MHVTDTLRLWRERWSERRLFARELDMLPDETLKDFGMTRETAYEQSHRPFWRA' A
#
# COMPACT_ATOMS: atom_id res chain seq x y z
N MET A 1 -12.85 18.02 -8.03
CA MET A 1 -11.51 17.43 -7.92
C MET A 1 -10.74 17.87 -9.15
N HIS A 2 -9.70 18.69 -9.00
CA HIS A 2 -8.93 19.12 -10.16
C HIS A 2 -8.07 17.95 -10.65
N VAL A 3 -7.84 17.84 -11.97
CA VAL A 3 -7.01 16.76 -12.56
C VAL A 3 -5.64 16.67 -11.88
N THR A 4 -5.07 17.81 -11.52
CA THR A 4 -3.81 17.91 -10.77
C THR A 4 -3.88 17.27 -9.38
N ASP A 5 -5.00 17.37 -8.68
CA ASP A 5 -5.20 16.78 -7.36
C ASP A 5 -5.31 15.26 -7.47
N THR A 6 -6.04 14.78 -8.49
CA THR A 6 -6.15 13.34 -8.76
C THR A 6 -4.79 12.72 -9.09
N LEU A 7 -4.00 13.39 -9.94
CA LEU A 7 -2.65 12.93 -10.29
C LEU A 7 -1.71 12.94 -9.07
N ARG A 8 -1.81 13.96 -8.20
CA ARG A 8 -1.04 14.02 -6.96
C ARG A 8 -1.41 12.85 -6.04
N LEU A 9 -2.69 12.62 -5.79
CA LEU A 9 -3.18 11.52 -4.98
C LEU A 9 -2.71 10.16 -5.52
N TRP A 10 -2.78 9.97 -6.84
CA TRP A 10 -2.33 8.73 -7.48
C TRP A 10 -0.83 8.51 -7.31
N ARG A 11 -0.02 9.57 -7.42
CA ARG A 11 1.43 9.50 -7.19
C ARG A 11 1.74 9.18 -5.73
N GLU A 12 1.02 9.77 -4.78
CA GLU A 12 1.17 9.50 -3.35
C GLU A 12 0.88 8.03 -3.05
N ARG A 13 -0.30 7.53 -3.46
CA ARG A 13 -0.67 6.12 -3.30
C ARG A 13 0.32 5.16 -3.94
N TRP A 14 0.80 5.47 -5.13
CA TRP A 14 1.82 4.66 -5.79
C TRP A 14 3.11 4.61 -4.98
N SER A 15 3.54 5.76 -4.43
CA SER A 15 4.77 5.86 -3.63
C SER A 15 4.64 5.10 -2.31
N GLU A 16 3.53 5.27 -1.59
CA GLU A 16 3.22 4.59 -0.34
C GLU A 16 3.17 3.08 -0.52
N ARG A 17 2.45 2.59 -1.54
CA ARG A 17 2.34 1.15 -1.82
C ARG A 17 3.69 0.52 -2.16
N ARG A 18 4.54 1.25 -2.89
CA ARG A 18 5.88 0.77 -3.26
C ARG A 18 6.84 0.77 -2.08
N LEU A 19 6.71 1.74 -1.17
CA LEU A 19 7.44 1.75 0.10
C LEU A 19 7.00 0.56 0.95
N PHE A 20 5.69 0.41 1.14
CA PHE A 20 5.12 -0.68 1.92
C PHE A 20 5.53 -2.05 1.36
N ALA A 21 5.48 -2.26 0.04
CA ALA A 21 5.92 -3.51 -0.59
C ALA A 21 7.40 -3.83 -0.33
N ARG A 22 8.28 -2.81 -0.26
CA ARG A 22 9.71 -2.98 0.03
C ARG A 22 9.96 -3.34 1.49
N GLU A 23 9.15 -2.79 2.38
CA GLU A 23 9.27 -2.99 3.83
C GLU A 23 8.55 -4.26 4.29
N LEU A 24 7.61 -4.77 3.51
CA LEU A 24 6.79 -5.93 3.87
C LEU A 24 7.62 -7.17 4.23
N ASP A 25 8.73 -7.41 3.52
CA ASP A 25 9.61 -8.54 3.82
C ASP A 25 10.30 -8.42 5.19
N MET A 26 10.48 -7.18 5.67
CA MET A 26 11.12 -6.87 6.95
C MET A 26 10.13 -6.79 8.11
N LEU A 27 8.82 -6.73 7.83
CA LEU A 27 7.78 -6.71 8.87
C LEU A 27 7.56 -8.13 9.40
N PRO A 28 7.62 -8.36 10.73
CA PRO A 28 7.21 -9.62 11.33
C PRO A 28 5.71 -9.89 11.12
N ASP A 29 5.34 -11.17 11.09
CA ASP A 29 3.93 -11.57 10.95
C ASP A 29 3.09 -11.10 12.16
N GLU A 30 3.69 -10.98 13.35
CA GLU A 30 3.02 -10.42 14.54
C GLU A 30 2.60 -8.98 14.31
N THR A 31 3.47 -8.15 13.71
CA THR A 31 3.14 -6.76 13.40
C THR A 31 1.99 -6.67 12.41
N LEU A 32 1.96 -7.54 11.38
CA LEU A 32 0.84 -7.59 10.44
C LEU A 32 -0.47 -8.01 11.12
N LYS A 33 -0.41 -8.95 12.07
CA LYS A 33 -1.56 -9.37 12.86
C LYS A 33 -2.13 -8.26 13.73
N ASP A 34 -1.30 -7.37 14.27
CA ASP A 34 -1.77 -6.19 15.02
C ASP A 34 -2.65 -5.27 14.14
N PHE A 35 -2.40 -5.25 12.83
CA PHE A 35 -3.23 -4.56 11.83
C PHE A 35 -4.38 -5.42 11.26
N GLY A 36 -4.58 -6.63 11.77
CA GLY A 36 -5.59 -7.57 11.28
C GLY A 36 -5.31 -8.11 9.87
N MET A 37 -4.04 -8.14 9.46
CA MET A 37 -3.61 -8.59 8.13
C MET A 37 -2.78 -9.88 8.22
N THR A 38 -2.90 -10.71 7.19
CA THR A 38 -1.90 -11.74 6.88
C THR A 38 -0.86 -11.17 5.92
N ARG A 39 0.31 -11.80 5.83
CA ARG A 39 1.34 -11.44 4.84
C ARG A 39 0.81 -11.46 3.41
N GLU A 40 -0.01 -12.44 3.07
CA GLU A 40 -0.68 -12.53 1.78
C GLU A 40 -1.59 -11.32 1.54
N THR A 41 -2.47 -10.98 2.47
CA THR A 41 -3.36 -9.82 2.30
C THR A 41 -2.57 -8.51 2.23
N ALA A 42 -1.50 -8.34 3.00
CA ALA A 42 -0.62 -7.17 2.94
C ALA A 42 0.09 -7.07 1.58
N TYR A 43 0.55 -8.20 1.03
CA TYR A 43 1.10 -8.27 -0.32
C TYR A 43 0.06 -7.82 -1.36
N GLU A 44 -1.17 -8.34 -1.29
CA GLU A 44 -2.25 -7.93 -2.19
C GLU A 44 -2.55 -6.42 -2.08
N GLN A 45 -2.63 -5.87 -0.86
CA GLN A 45 -2.88 -4.44 -0.65
C GLN A 45 -1.80 -3.57 -1.32
N SER A 46 -0.53 -3.96 -1.17
CA SER A 46 0.59 -3.24 -1.77
C SER A 46 0.61 -3.30 -3.30
N HIS A 47 -0.01 -4.33 -3.91
CA HIS A 47 -0.07 -4.51 -5.37
C HIS A 47 -1.39 -4.03 -6.00
N ARG A 48 -2.33 -3.51 -5.21
CA ARG A 48 -3.56 -2.94 -5.76
C ARG A 48 -3.22 -1.80 -6.73
N PRO A 49 -4.01 -1.59 -7.80
CA PRO A 49 -3.83 -0.44 -8.69
C PRO A 49 -4.03 0.89 -7.94
N PHE A 50 -3.09 1.84 -8.04
CA PHE A 50 -3.10 3.10 -7.27
C PHE A 50 -4.36 3.97 -7.49
N TRP A 51 -5.01 3.80 -8.65
CA TRP A 51 -6.24 4.50 -9.00
C TRP A 51 -7.50 3.88 -8.37
N ARG A 52 -7.38 2.69 -7.77
CA ARG A 52 -8.46 2.04 -7.00
C ARG A 52 -8.24 2.25 -5.50
N ALA A 53 -9.28 2.77 -4.85
CA ALA A 53 -9.40 2.82 -3.39
C ALA A 53 -9.74 1.42 -2.86
#